data_AF-A0A2M6ULP8-F1
#
_entry.id   AF-A0A2M6ULP8-F1
#
_cell.length_a   1.000
_cell.length_b   1.000
_cell.length_c   1.000
_cell.angle_alpha   90.00
_cell.angle_beta   90.00
_cell.angle_gamma   90.00
#
_symmetry.space_group_name_H-M   'P 1'
#
loop_
_entity.id
_entity.type
_entity.pdbx_description
1 polymer ?
#
loop_
_entity_poly.entity_id
_entity_poly.type
_entity_poly.pdbx_seq_one_letter_code
_entity_poly.pdbx_strand_id
1 'polypeptide(L)'
;MISALTSRARHLLTDVRAVAATEFAIVTPFMLVLYIGGVELGNGLAMNVKVSATAHSVADMITQNTQVSATQMTGILAAAGAIMAPYPIKNGSASLMTITVSEVSTDSSGKATVQWSASTNASSARTVGQQMTLSSFTAPGGTTNANISLILSEVSYDYTPNLGFTIAGTVKLSDSYYLFPRCSTNGPGGSSSSPYYDIKYPAATCTCVQHLQQKTC
;
A
#
# COMPACT_ATOMS: atom_id res chain seq x y z
N MET A 1 -36.99 -4.55 53.09
CA MET A 1 -36.48 -4.38 51.71
C MET A 1 -35.78 -5.62 51.17
N ILE A 2 -34.94 -6.32 51.94
CA ILE A 2 -34.22 -7.53 51.49
C ILE A 2 -35.14 -8.71 51.14
N SER A 3 -36.25 -8.94 51.87
CA SER A 3 -37.23 -10.01 51.52
C SER A 3 -37.99 -9.78 50.21
N ALA A 4 -38.12 -8.54 49.76
CA ALA A 4 -38.80 -8.23 48.49
C ALA A 4 -37.92 -8.53 47.28
N LEU A 5 -36.60 -8.33 47.42
CA LEU A 5 -35.60 -8.70 46.40
C LEU A 5 -35.45 -10.22 46.29
N THR A 6 -35.48 -10.96 47.40
CA THR A 6 -35.35 -12.42 47.39
C THR A 6 -36.58 -13.12 46.82
N SER A 7 -37.79 -12.60 47.07
CA SER A 7 -39.04 -13.08 46.46
C SER A 7 -39.05 -12.87 44.94
N ARG A 8 -38.66 -11.67 44.47
CA ARG A 8 -38.57 -11.36 43.04
C ARG A 8 -37.47 -12.15 42.33
N ALA A 9 -36.34 -12.39 42.97
CA ALA A 9 -35.27 -13.25 42.45
C ALA A 9 -35.71 -14.72 42.33
N ARG A 10 -36.47 -15.25 43.30
CA ARG A 10 -37.01 -16.60 43.21
C ARG A 10 -38.06 -16.74 42.10
N HIS A 11 -38.89 -15.72 41.91
CA HIS A 11 -39.89 -15.69 40.84
C HIS A 11 -39.24 -15.59 39.45
N LEU A 12 -38.11 -14.88 39.33
CA LEU A 12 -37.26 -14.91 38.15
C LEU A 12 -36.67 -16.31 37.95
N LEU A 13 -36.11 -16.96 38.97
CA LEU A 13 -35.50 -18.28 38.85
C LEU A 13 -36.48 -19.41 38.47
N THR A 14 -37.78 -19.25 38.72
CA THR A 14 -38.82 -20.23 38.34
C THR A 14 -39.53 -19.90 37.03
N ASP A 15 -39.24 -18.75 36.40
CA ASP A 15 -39.85 -18.37 35.13
C ASP A 15 -39.05 -18.96 33.96
N VAL A 16 -39.71 -19.69 33.07
CA VAL A 16 -39.12 -20.27 31.86
C VAL A 16 -38.47 -19.18 30.98
N ARG A 17 -38.96 -17.94 31.08
CA ARG A 17 -38.37 -16.76 30.42
C ARG A 17 -37.01 -16.36 30.99
N ALA A 18 -36.72 -16.67 32.26
CA ALA A 18 -35.43 -16.37 32.86
C ALA A 18 -34.33 -17.33 32.37
N VAL A 19 -34.67 -18.58 32.06
CA VAL A 19 -33.72 -19.54 31.44
C VAL A 19 -33.28 -19.03 30.06
N ALA A 20 -34.25 -18.63 29.22
CA ALA A 20 -33.96 -18.02 27.92
C ALA A 20 -33.13 -16.72 28.03
N ALA A 21 -33.39 -15.90 29.07
CA ALA A 21 -32.60 -14.70 29.33
C ALA A 21 -31.15 -15.03 29.71
N THR A 22 -30.91 -16.09 30.50
CA THR A 22 -29.56 -16.51 30.87
C THR A 22 -28.77 -17.08 29.69
N GLU A 23 -29.40 -17.85 28.81
CA GLU A 23 -28.76 -18.36 27.59
C GLU A 23 -28.37 -17.22 26.65
N PHE A 24 -29.28 -16.26 26.45
CA PHE A 24 -29.00 -15.06 25.66
C PHE A 24 -27.86 -14.23 26.26
N ALA A 25 -27.82 -14.05 27.58
CA ALA A 25 -26.75 -13.31 28.26
C ALA A 25 -25.37 -13.94 28.05
N ILE A 26 -25.29 -15.28 27.91
CA ILE A 26 -24.03 -15.99 27.66
C ILE A 26 -23.63 -15.91 26.18
N VAL A 27 -24.57 -16.04 25.24
CA VAL A 27 -24.27 -16.09 23.80
C VAL A 27 -24.03 -14.70 23.19
N THR A 28 -24.79 -13.69 23.64
CA THR A 28 -24.70 -12.31 23.14
C THR A 28 -23.30 -11.70 23.14
N PRO A 29 -22.47 -11.81 24.19
CA PRO A 29 -21.11 -11.23 24.14
C PRO A 29 -20.25 -11.84 23.02
N PHE A 30 -20.36 -13.15 22.75
CA PHE A 30 -19.64 -13.78 21.64
C PHE A 30 -20.16 -13.32 20.29
N MET A 31 -21.48 -13.23 20.12
CA MET A 31 -22.07 -12.69 18.89
C MET A 31 -21.66 -11.25 18.63
N LEU A 32 -21.59 -10.40 19.67
CA LEU A 32 -21.14 -9.02 19.55
C LEU A 32 -19.68 -8.92 19.14
N VAL A 33 -18.79 -9.73 19.73
CA VAL A 33 -17.38 -9.77 19.34
C VAL A 33 -17.22 -10.19 17.88
N LEU A 34 -17.93 -11.25 17.46
CA LEU A 34 -17.88 -11.71 16.07
C LEU A 34 -18.45 -10.66 15.10
N TYR A 35 -19.53 -9.97 15.48
CA TYR A 35 -20.12 -8.91 14.66
C TYR A 35 -19.18 -7.72 14.50
N ILE A 36 -18.66 -7.17 15.61
CA ILE A 36 -17.73 -6.04 15.60
C ILE A 36 -16.44 -6.43 14.87
N GLY A 37 -15.89 -7.60 15.18
CA GLY A 37 -14.71 -8.13 14.50
C GLY A 37 -14.92 -8.27 13.00
N GLY A 38 -16.06 -8.82 12.57
CA GLY A 38 -16.40 -8.94 11.16
C GLY A 38 -16.49 -7.59 10.43
N VAL A 39 -17.14 -6.60 11.04
CA VAL A 39 -17.26 -5.25 10.47
C VAL A 39 -15.89 -4.57 10.35
N GLU A 40 -15.07 -4.63 11.40
CA GLU A 40 -13.74 -4.00 11.41
C GLU A 40 -12.76 -4.70 10.44
N LEU A 41 -12.81 -6.04 10.36
CA LEU A 41 -12.04 -6.79 9.37
C LEU A 41 -12.47 -6.47 7.94
N GLY A 42 -13.78 -6.36 7.69
CA GLY A 42 -14.32 -5.96 6.39
C GLY A 42 -13.84 -4.58 5.97
N ASN A 43 -13.86 -3.61 6.88
CA ASN A 43 -13.32 -2.27 6.63
C ASN A 43 -11.81 -2.29 6.37
N GLY A 44 -11.03 -3.03 7.17
CA GLY A 44 -9.60 -3.18 6.97
C GLY A 44 -9.25 -3.79 5.61
N LEU A 45 -9.99 -4.82 5.18
CA LEU A 45 -9.81 -5.43 3.86
C LEU A 45 -10.18 -4.47 2.72
N ALA A 46 -11.28 -3.74 2.85
CA ALA A 46 -11.70 -2.74 1.87
C ALA A 46 -10.65 -1.62 1.72
N MET A 47 -10.06 -1.17 2.82
CA MET A 47 -8.94 -0.23 2.80
C MET A 47 -7.69 -0.85 2.16
N ASN A 48 -7.40 -2.12 2.43
CA ASN A 48 -6.25 -2.80 1.82
C ASN A 48 -6.35 -2.86 0.29
N VAL A 49 -7.54 -3.13 -0.26
CA VAL A 49 -7.78 -3.07 -1.71
C VAL A 49 -7.49 -1.68 -2.27
N LYS A 50 -7.82 -0.62 -1.53
CA LYS A 50 -7.51 0.76 -1.92
C LYS A 50 -6.01 1.08 -1.84
N VAL A 51 -5.32 0.54 -0.85
CA VAL A 51 -3.85 0.64 -0.73
C VAL A 51 -3.18 -0.02 -1.94
N SER A 52 -3.58 -1.24 -2.30
CA SER A 52 -3.12 -1.94 -3.49
C SER A 52 -3.40 -1.15 -4.78
N ALA A 53 -4.63 -0.66 -4.93
CA ALA A 53 -5.01 0.16 -6.09
C ALA A 53 -4.15 1.43 -6.20
N THR A 54 -3.84 2.07 -5.06
CA THR A 54 -2.98 3.25 -5.01
C THR A 54 -1.56 2.91 -5.45
N ALA A 55 -0.97 1.82 -4.96
CA ALA A 55 0.37 1.37 -5.36
C ALA A 55 0.45 1.09 -6.86
N HIS A 56 -0.57 0.41 -7.40
CA HIS A 56 -0.65 0.11 -8.84
C HIS A 56 -0.76 1.39 -9.68
N SER A 57 -1.65 2.31 -9.30
CA SER A 57 -1.84 3.57 -10.03
C SER A 57 -0.60 4.46 -10.01
N VAL A 58 0.12 4.55 -8.89
CA VAL A 58 1.35 5.33 -8.81
C VAL A 58 2.42 4.76 -9.73
N ALA A 59 2.64 3.44 -9.70
CA ALA A 59 3.55 2.77 -10.62
C ALA A 59 3.14 2.99 -12.09
N ASP A 60 1.85 2.88 -12.40
CA ASP A 60 1.31 3.07 -13.75
C ASP A 60 1.52 4.50 -14.28
N MET A 61 1.26 5.52 -13.46
CA MET A 61 1.48 6.93 -13.85
C MET A 61 2.96 7.22 -14.08
N ILE A 62 3.86 6.66 -13.27
CA ILE A 62 5.30 6.91 -13.39
C ILE A 62 5.88 6.18 -14.59
N THR A 63 5.53 4.92 -14.80
CA THR A 63 6.05 4.10 -15.90
C THR A 63 5.69 4.59 -17.30
N GLN A 64 4.65 5.43 -17.44
CA GLN A 64 4.28 6.07 -18.69
C GLN A 64 5.16 7.28 -19.06
N ASN A 65 6.08 7.68 -18.19
CA ASN A 65 6.99 8.79 -18.43
C ASN A 65 8.41 8.27 -18.65
N THR A 66 9.15 8.86 -19.58
CA THR A 66 10.59 8.63 -19.77
C THR A 66 11.43 9.32 -18.70
N GLN A 67 10.88 10.39 -18.14
CA GLN A 67 11.50 11.21 -17.10
C GLN A 67 10.42 11.88 -16.26
N VAL A 68 10.69 12.11 -14.97
CA VAL A 68 9.76 12.77 -14.05
C VAL A 68 10.49 13.93 -13.37
N SER A 69 9.90 15.12 -13.39
CA SER A 69 10.42 16.25 -12.62
C SER A 69 10.03 16.14 -11.14
N ALA A 70 10.75 16.82 -10.23
CA ALA A 70 10.41 16.84 -8.81
C ALA A 70 8.97 17.34 -8.57
N THR A 71 8.55 18.40 -9.27
CA THR A 71 7.18 18.94 -9.19
C THR A 71 6.14 17.94 -9.68
N GLN A 72 6.40 17.27 -10.80
CA GLN A 72 5.50 16.25 -11.34
C GLN A 72 5.38 15.06 -10.39
N MET A 73 6.48 14.61 -9.80
CA MET A 73 6.48 13.53 -8.82
C MET A 73 5.60 13.88 -7.61
N THR A 74 5.80 15.06 -7.02
CA THR A 74 4.96 15.54 -5.91
C THR A 74 3.49 15.63 -6.31
N GLY A 75 3.19 16.09 -7.53
CA GLY A 75 1.83 16.14 -8.07
C GLY A 75 1.20 14.74 -8.21
N ILE A 76 1.93 13.77 -8.75
CA ILE A 76 1.48 12.37 -8.88
C ILE A 76 1.20 11.77 -7.50
N LEU A 77 2.12 11.91 -6.56
CA LEU A 77 1.98 11.36 -5.21
C LEU A 77 0.83 12.02 -4.44
N ALA A 78 0.61 13.33 -4.61
CA ALA A 78 -0.53 14.02 -4.02
C ALA A 78 -1.87 13.58 -4.63
N ALA A 79 -1.93 13.40 -5.96
CA ALA A 79 -3.12 12.95 -6.66
C ALA A 79 -3.48 11.50 -6.32
N ALA A 80 -2.47 10.62 -6.15
CA ALA A 80 -2.68 9.22 -5.78
C ALA A 80 -3.42 9.06 -4.45
N GLY A 81 -3.26 10.00 -3.51
CA GLY A 81 -4.01 10.00 -2.26
C GLY A 81 -5.53 10.14 -2.42
N ALA A 82 -6.02 10.63 -3.56
CA ALA A 82 -7.45 10.68 -3.84
C ALA A 82 -8.08 9.29 -4.05
N ILE A 83 -7.28 8.27 -4.40
CA ILE A 83 -7.77 6.89 -4.62
C ILE A 83 -8.33 6.30 -3.32
N MET A 84 -7.74 6.68 -2.18
CA MET A 84 -8.15 6.23 -0.86
C MET A 84 -9.54 6.73 -0.45
N ALA A 85 -10.13 7.70 -1.15
CA ALA A 85 -11.49 8.15 -0.85
C ALA A 85 -12.49 6.96 -0.83
N PRO A 86 -13.42 6.92 0.14
CA PRO A 86 -13.74 7.97 1.13
C PRO A 86 -12.93 7.92 2.45
N TYR A 87 -11.87 7.12 2.53
CA TYR A 87 -11.08 6.95 3.75
C TYR A 87 -10.11 8.13 3.97
N PRO A 88 -9.99 8.62 5.21
CA PRO A 88 -9.13 9.76 5.51
C PRO A 88 -7.65 9.37 5.40
N ILE A 89 -6.86 10.16 4.69
CA ILE A 89 -5.40 9.96 4.57
C ILE A 89 -4.58 10.77 5.60
N LYS A 90 -5.28 11.59 6.41
CA LYS A 90 -4.70 12.42 7.46
C LYS A 90 -5.60 12.39 8.70
N ASN A 91 -4.99 12.43 9.88
CA ASN A 91 -5.65 12.68 11.14
C ASN A 91 -5.01 13.90 11.79
N GLY A 92 -5.67 15.07 11.67
CA GLY A 92 -5.05 16.36 12.00
C GLY A 92 -3.79 16.60 11.18
N SER A 93 -2.66 16.79 11.87
CA SER A 93 -1.33 16.98 11.24
C SER A 93 -0.62 15.66 10.89
N ALA A 94 -1.10 14.52 11.38
CA ALA A 94 -0.48 13.22 11.13
C ALA A 94 -0.94 12.66 9.78
N SER A 95 0.01 12.22 8.94
CA SER A 95 -0.31 11.46 7.73
C SER A 95 -0.60 10.01 8.12
N LEU A 96 -1.78 9.50 7.75
CA LEU A 96 -2.12 8.09 7.93
C LEU A 96 -1.61 7.22 6.79
N MET A 97 -1.23 7.85 5.67
CA MET A 97 -0.75 7.17 4.48
C MET A 97 0.65 7.66 4.09
N THR A 98 1.50 6.72 3.68
CA THR A 98 2.81 7.01 3.08
C THR A 98 2.92 6.28 1.75
N ILE A 99 3.21 7.01 0.68
CA ILE A 99 3.47 6.48 -0.66
C ILE A 99 4.95 6.72 -0.93
N THR A 100 5.70 5.65 -1.15
CA THR A 100 7.08 5.68 -1.61
C THR A 100 7.15 5.08 -3.00
N VAL A 101 7.92 5.71 -3.88
CA VAL A 101 8.25 5.17 -5.19
C VAL A 101 9.74 5.20 -5.39
N SER A 102 10.27 4.16 -6.01
CA SER A 102 11.68 4.00 -6.29
C SER A 102 11.89 3.39 -7.66
N GLU A 103 12.94 3.81 -8.35
CA GLU A 103 13.48 3.02 -9.45
C GLU A 103 14.50 2.03 -8.91
N VAL A 104 14.40 0.79 -9.40
CA VAL A 104 15.22 -0.34 -9.01
C VAL A 104 15.86 -0.89 -10.25
N SER A 105 17.18 -0.87 -10.32
CA SER A 105 17.93 -1.44 -11.42
C SER A 105 18.71 -2.65 -10.98
N THR A 106 18.93 -3.60 -11.88
CA THR A 106 19.77 -4.77 -11.62
C THR A 106 21.03 -4.75 -12.48
N ASP A 107 22.16 -5.17 -11.91
CA ASP A 107 23.40 -5.39 -12.67
C ASP A 107 23.36 -6.68 -13.52
N SER A 108 24.48 -6.99 -14.20
CA SER A 108 24.64 -8.21 -15.01
C SER A 108 24.60 -9.50 -14.20
N SER A 109 24.79 -9.42 -12.88
CA SER A 109 24.69 -10.54 -11.94
C SER A 109 23.30 -10.63 -11.29
N GLY A 110 22.37 -9.74 -11.66
CA GLY A 110 21.02 -9.67 -11.13
C GLY A 110 20.89 -8.99 -9.76
N LYS A 111 21.92 -8.27 -9.30
CA LYS A 111 21.86 -7.55 -8.01
C LYS A 111 21.06 -6.26 -8.18
N ALA A 112 19.95 -6.17 -7.46
CA ALA A 112 19.07 -5.01 -7.51
C ALA A 112 19.53 -3.89 -6.57
N THR A 113 19.55 -2.66 -7.08
CA THR A 113 19.90 -1.45 -6.34
C THR A 113 18.90 -0.34 -6.62
N VAL A 114 18.61 0.47 -5.61
CA VAL A 114 17.76 1.66 -5.74
C VAL A 114 18.54 2.75 -6.48
N GLN A 115 18.01 3.23 -7.61
CA GLN A 115 18.61 4.31 -8.39
C GLN A 115 18.16 5.69 -7.90
N TRP A 116 16.88 5.82 -7.59
CA TRP A 116 16.31 6.99 -6.94
C TRP A 116 15.07 6.59 -6.14
N SER A 117 14.68 7.45 -5.21
CA SER A 117 13.42 7.29 -4.47
C SER A 117 12.80 8.64 -4.17
N ALA A 118 11.47 8.68 -4.24
CA ALA A 118 10.65 9.79 -3.75
C ALA A 118 9.56 9.24 -2.84
N SER A 119 9.14 10.02 -1.85
CA SER A 119 8.08 9.61 -0.93
C SER A 119 7.26 10.80 -0.48
N THR A 120 5.99 10.59 -0.13
CA THR A 120 5.15 11.60 0.53
C THR A 120 5.66 11.93 1.93
N ASN A 121 6.41 11.02 2.56
CA ASN A 121 7.12 11.25 3.80
C ASN A 121 8.63 11.16 3.52
N ALA A 122 9.35 12.27 3.66
CA ALA A 122 10.78 12.35 3.31
C ALA A 122 11.63 11.28 4.00
N SER A 123 11.29 10.90 5.25
CA SER A 123 12.03 9.87 6.00
C SER A 123 11.76 8.44 5.52
N SER A 124 10.78 8.24 4.65
CA SER A 124 10.38 6.92 4.12
C SER A 124 10.89 6.66 2.70
N ALA A 125 11.60 7.62 2.08
CA ALA A 125 12.28 7.41 0.82
C ALA A 125 13.47 6.45 1.01
N ARG A 126 13.66 5.53 0.08
CA ARG A 126 14.78 4.58 0.11
C ARG A 126 16.10 5.29 -0.20
N THR A 127 17.19 4.81 0.39
CA THR A 127 18.52 5.36 0.12
C THR A 127 19.00 4.93 -1.26
N VAL A 128 19.56 5.86 -2.03
CA VAL A 128 20.19 5.55 -3.33
C VAL A 128 21.35 4.58 -3.12
N GLY A 129 21.43 3.56 -3.96
CA GLY A 129 22.41 2.47 -3.86
C GLY A 129 22.04 1.37 -2.86
N GLN A 130 20.92 1.50 -2.13
CA GLN A 130 20.43 0.45 -1.25
C GLN A 130 20.19 -0.84 -2.05
N GLN A 131 20.80 -1.94 -1.61
CA GLN A 131 20.59 -3.25 -2.22
C GLN A 131 19.22 -3.80 -1.86
N MET A 132 18.59 -4.45 -2.85
CA MET A 132 17.30 -5.09 -2.69
C MET A 132 17.33 -6.51 -3.24
N THR A 133 16.47 -7.35 -2.70
CA THR A 133 16.28 -8.72 -3.19
C THR A 133 15.01 -8.73 -4.02
N LEU A 134 15.15 -8.96 -5.33
CA LEU A 134 14.02 -9.19 -6.22
C LEU A 134 13.71 -10.68 -6.28
N SER A 135 12.43 -11.04 -6.33
CA SER A 135 12.04 -12.44 -6.52
C SER A 135 12.35 -12.89 -7.94
N SER A 136 12.53 -14.20 -8.17
CA SER A 136 12.78 -14.74 -9.51
C SER A 136 11.62 -14.48 -10.50
N PHE A 137 10.42 -14.19 -9.99
CA PHE A 137 9.22 -13.91 -10.78
C PHE A 137 9.17 -12.50 -11.37
N THR A 138 10.08 -11.60 -10.99
CA THR A 138 10.15 -10.26 -11.61
C THR A 138 10.82 -10.28 -12.99
N ALA A 139 11.44 -11.40 -13.41
CA ALA A 139 12.09 -11.53 -14.70
C ALA A 139 11.09 -11.99 -15.79
N PRO A 140 11.02 -11.31 -16.95
CA PRO A 140 10.34 -11.85 -18.12
C PRO A 140 11.11 -13.09 -18.60
N GLY A 141 10.57 -14.29 -18.35
CA GLY A 141 11.19 -15.55 -18.79
C GLY A 141 11.95 -16.35 -17.72
N GLY A 142 11.94 -15.93 -16.45
CA GLY A 142 12.15 -16.82 -15.30
C GLY A 142 13.58 -17.33 -15.02
N THR A 143 14.63 -16.81 -15.67
CA THR A 143 15.99 -17.34 -15.46
C THR A 143 16.98 -16.38 -14.78
N THR A 144 16.89 -15.05 -14.98
CA THR A 144 17.71 -14.07 -14.24
C THR A 144 17.14 -12.65 -14.35
N ASN A 145 17.03 -11.93 -13.22
CA ASN A 145 16.73 -10.48 -13.17
C ASN A 145 17.97 -9.64 -13.55
N ALA A 146 18.67 -9.95 -14.64
CA ALA A 146 19.89 -9.24 -15.01
C ALA A 146 19.60 -8.05 -15.94
N ASN A 147 20.25 -6.91 -15.71
CA ASN A 147 20.17 -5.71 -16.56
C ASN A 147 18.76 -5.12 -16.78
N ILE A 148 17.81 -5.36 -15.86
CA ILE A 148 16.48 -4.77 -15.89
C ILE A 148 16.38 -3.50 -15.04
N SER A 149 15.38 -2.67 -15.33
CA SER A 149 14.90 -1.63 -14.41
C SER A 149 13.39 -1.76 -14.20
N LEU A 150 12.98 -1.50 -12.96
CA LEU A 150 11.64 -1.64 -12.43
C LEU A 150 11.29 -0.40 -11.62
N ILE A 151 10.04 0.03 -11.72
CA ILE A 151 9.47 0.99 -10.78
C ILE A 151 8.80 0.20 -9.67
N LEU A 152 9.25 0.42 -8.45
CA LEU A 152 8.68 -0.09 -7.21
C LEU A 152 7.81 1.02 -6.60
N SER A 153 6.51 0.80 -6.52
CA SER A 153 5.62 1.63 -5.71
C SER A 153 5.24 0.87 -4.44
N GLU A 154 5.43 1.52 -3.30
CA GLU A 154 5.11 1.01 -1.98
C GLU A 154 4.13 1.98 -1.31
N VAL A 155 3.00 1.45 -0.85
CA VAL A 155 2.02 2.25 -0.12
C VAL A 155 1.81 1.60 1.23
N SER A 156 1.81 2.43 2.27
CA SER A 156 1.41 2.02 3.61
C SER A 156 0.34 2.93 4.17
N TYR A 157 -0.58 2.34 4.93
CA TYR A 157 -1.68 3.02 5.57
C TYR A 157 -1.86 2.49 6.99
N ASP A 158 -1.90 3.38 7.96
CA ASP A 158 -2.03 3.05 9.38
C ASP A 158 -3.53 3.02 9.75
N TYR A 159 -4.12 1.82 9.74
CA TYR A 159 -5.53 1.60 10.04
C TYR A 159 -5.76 1.46 11.55
N THR A 160 -6.63 2.31 12.09
CA THR A 160 -7.08 2.26 13.48
C THR A 160 -8.55 1.88 13.50
N PRO A 161 -8.92 0.68 13.97
CA PRO A 161 -10.31 0.27 14.13
C PRO A 161 -11.10 1.28 14.97
N ASN A 162 -12.36 1.56 14.61
CA ASN A 162 -13.19 2.46 15.39
C ASN A 162 -13.68 1.79 16.68
N LEU A 163 -13.95 0.49 16.60
CA LEU A 163 -14.36 -0.36 17.71
C LEU A 163 -13.25 -1.35 18.05
N GLY A 164 -13.01 -1.56 19.35
CA GLY A 164 -12.02 -2.55 19.80
C GLY A 164 -10.55 -2.13 19.60
N PHE A 165 -10.26 -0.85 19.30
CA PHE A 165 -8.90 -0.33 19.16
C PHE A 165 -8.00 -0.63 20.37
N THR A 166 -8.56 -0.60 21.58
CA THR A 166 -7.83 -0.90 22.82
C THR A 166 -7.30 -2.33 22.89
N ILE A 167 -7.84 -3.23 22.06
CA ILE A 167 -7.46 -4.63 21.98
C ILE A 167 -6.55 -4.87 20.75
N ALA A 168 -6.93 -4.34 19.59
CA ALA A 168 -6.24 -4.60 18.33
C ALA A 168 -5.07 -3.64 18.01
N GLY A 169 -5.10 -2.42 18.55
CA GLY A 169 -4.15 -1.36 18.21
C GLY A 169 -4.27 -0.87 16.76
N THR A 170 -3.29 -0.07 16.32
CA THR A 170 -3.18 0.37 14.92
C THR A 170 -2.53 -0.74 14.10
N VAL A 171 -3.19 -1.14 13.01
CA VAL A 171 -2.72 -2.15 12.07
C VAL A 171 -2.18 -1.45 10.83
N LYS A 172 -0.93 -1.71 10.48
CA LYS A 172 -0.31 -1.19 9.26
C LYS A 172 -0.71 -2.05 8.07
N LEU A 173 -1.50 -1.49 7.17
CA LEU A 173 -1.81 -2.05 5.86
C LEU A 173 -0.72 -1.59 4.90
N SER A 174 -0.16 -2.50 4.11
CA SER A 174 0.87 -2.14 3.15
C SER A 174 0.83 -3.03 1.94
N ASP A 175 1.10 -2.44 0.77
CA ASP A 175 1.28 -3.19 -0.46
C ASP A 175 2.41 -2.60 -1.30
N SER A 176 3.00 -3.45 -2.13
CA SER A 176 4.12 -3.10 -3.01
C SER A 176 3.90 -3.67 -4.40
N TYR A 177 4.12 -2.85 -5.43
CA TYR A 177 3.93 -3.25 -6.81
C TYR A 177 5.13 -2.89 -7.67
N TYR A 178 5.56 -3.85 -8.49
CA TYR A 178 6.64 -3.67 -9.45
C TYR A 178 6.06 -3.56 -10.85
N LEU A 179 6.52 -2.58 -11.61
CA LEU A 179 6.14 -2.42 -13.00
C LEU A 179 7.34 -2.02 -13.85
N PHE A 180 7.47 -2.62 -15.03
CA PHE A 180 8.44 -2.19 -16.02
C PHE A 180 8.07 -0.80 -16.56
N PRO A 181 9.03 0.10 -16.76
CA PRO A 181 8.81 1.32 -17.52
C PRO A 181 8.15 1.01 -18.88
N ARG A 182 7.04 1.69 -19.18
CA ARG A 182 6.33 1.58 -20.46
C ARG A 182 6.90 2.54 -21.50
N CYS A 183 7.40 3.69 -21.04
CA CYS A 183 8.29 4.54 -21.79
C CYS A 183 9.64 4.59 -21.06
N SER A 184 10.74 4.54 -21.79
CA SER A 184 12.09 4.66 -21.23
C SER A 184 12.94 5.58 -22.07
N THR A 185 14.02 6.10 -21.48
CA THR A 185 14.98 6.94 -22.20
C THR A 185 15.94 6.07 -23.02
N ASN A 186 16.26 4.88 -22.52
CA ASN A 186 17.12 3.90 -23.16
C ASN A 186 16.31 2.72 -23.75
N GLY A 187 16.88 2.07 -24.75
CA GLY A 187 16.36 0.83 -25.34
C GLY A 187 17.49 -0.06 -25.87
N PRO A 188 17.18 -1.27 -26.37
CA PRO A 188 18.16 -2.29 -26.77
C PRO A 188 19.28 -1.89 -27.70
N GLY A 189 19.13 -0.79 -28.43
CA GLY A 189 20.00 -0.43 -29.54
C GLY A 189 21.20 0.46 -29.19
N GLY A 190 21.51 0.77 -27.92
CA GLY A 190 22.53 1.80 -27.67
C GLY A 190 23.19 1.93 -26.29
N SER A 191 22.81 1.19 -25.24
CA SER A 191 23.46 1.35 -23.92
C SER A 191 24.44 0.21 -23.62
N SER A 192 25.73 0.52 -23.62
CA SER A 192 26.82 -0.37 -23.19
C SER A 192 27.03 -0.41 -21.67
N SER A 193 26.17 0.25 -20.88
CA SER A 193 26.24 0.26 -19.41
C SER A 193 24.93 0.74 -18.75
N SER A 194 24.45 0.00 -17.72
CA SER A 194 23.30 0.31 -16.84
C SER A 194 21.92 0.47 -17.53
N PRO A 195 20.78 0.36 -16.80
CA PRO A 195 19.66 -0.52 -17.16
C PRO A 195 18.94 -0.18 -18.47
N TYR A 196 18.45 -1.25 -19.09
CA TYR A 196 17.90 -1.32 -20.45
C TYR A 196 16.66 -0.45 -20.70
N TYR A 197 15.85 -0.17 -19.66
CA TYR A 197 14.65 0.67 -19.71
C TYR A 197 14.52 1.49 -18.42
N ASP A 198 15.04 2.71 -18.38
CA ASP A 198 15.05 3.55 -17.17
C ASP A 198 14.19 4.81 -17.26
N ILE A 199 13.78 5.31 -16.09
CA ILE A 199 13.01 6.56 -15.94
C ILE A 199 13.84 7.58 -15.17
N LYS A 200 14.25 8.67 -15.83
CA LYS A 200 15.11 9.66 -15.19
C LYS A 200 14.35 10.50 -14.15
N TYR A 201 14.93 10.61 -12.95
CA TYR A 201 14.45 11.50 -11.89
C TYR A 201 15.63 12.12 -11.13
N PRO A 202 15.70 13.46 -10.98
CA PRO A 202 14.86 14.47 -11.64
C PRO A 202 15.20 14.63 -13.14
N ALA A 203 14.22 15.06 -13.93
CA ALA A 203 14.26 15.09 -15.40
C ALA A 203 15.50 15.76 -16.04
N ALA A 204 16.01 15.15 -17.12
CA ALA A 204 16.95 15.73 -18.08
C ALA A 204 16.43 15.51 -19.52
N THR A 205 15.76 16.54 -20.05
CA THR A 205 15.56 16.86 -21.48
C THR A 205 14.92 15.87 -22.49
N CYS A 206 14.17 14.81 -22.13
CA CYS A 206 13.50 13.98 -23.16
C CYS A 206 12.05 13.55 -22.84
N THR A 207 11.11 13.72 -23.79
CA THR A 207 9.69 13.31 -23.61
C THR A 207 9.35 11.93 -24.23
N CYS A 208 8.32 11.23 -23.73
CA CYS A 208 7.92 9.91 -24.26
C CYS A 208 7.50 9.94 -25.74
N VAL A 209 6.86 11.01 -26.22
CA VAL A 209 6.44 11.12 -27.63
C VAL A 209 7.64 11.17 -28.58
N GLN A 210 8.69 11.89 -28.21
CA GLN A 210 9.93 11.96 -28.99
C GLN A 210 10.62 10.59 -29.05
N HIS A 211 10.66 9.85 -27.94
CA HIS A 211 11.22 8.50 -27.90
C HIS A 211 10.45 7.52 -28.80
N LEU A 212 9.11 7.51 -28.73
CA LEU A 212 8.28 6.58 -29.51
C LEU A 212 8.28 6.88 -31.02
N GLN A 213 8.34 8.15 -31.43
CA GLN A 213 8.26 8.51 -32.84
C GLN A 213 9.62 8.63 -33.53
N GLN A 214 10.67 9.06 -32.82
CA GLN A 214 11.94 9.44 -33.44
C GLN A 214 13.11 8.54 -33.01
N LYS A 215 12.92 7.66 -32.01
CA LYS A 215 13.98 6.83 -31.39
C LYS A 215 15.21 7.65 -30.94
N THR A 216 15.03 8.95 -30.75
CA THR A 216 16.07 9.87 -30.29
C THR A 216 15.53 10.67 -29.11
N CYS A 217 16.46 10.96 -28.22
CA CYS A 217 16.28 11.74 -27.01
C CYS A 217 16.57 13.21 -27.31
#